data_AF-A0A6N8G3Q2-F1
#
_entry.id   AF-A0A6N8G3Q2-F1
#
_cell.length_a   1.000
_cell.length_b   1.000
_cell.length_c   1.000
_cell.angle_alpha   90.00
_cell.angle_beta   90.00
_cell.angle_gamma   90.00
#
_symmetry.space_group_name_H-M   'P 1'
#
loop_
_entity.id
_entity.type
_entity.pdbx_description
1 polymer ?
#
loop_
_entity_poly.entity_id
_entity_poly.type
_entity_poly.pdbx_seq_one_letter_code
_entity_poly.pdbx_strand_id
1 'polypeptide(L)'
;MNSEPLVSAQLSEGIAKLKMLPQEKQLEVLDFIEFLQAKVNQQGKASSNWQPGISALEAAGDLVGCVEGPEDLSTNPEYMQGFGE
;
A
#
# COMPACT_ATOMS: atom_id res chain seq x y z
N MET A 1 1.50 19.71 -28.38
CA MET A 1 0.48 20.75 -28.08
C MET A 1 -0.35 20.26 -26.89
N ASN A 2 0.17 20.57 -25.70
CA ASN A 2 -0.42 20.79 -24.38
C ASN A 2 -1.82 20.21 -24.10
N SER A 3 -1.87 19.01 -23.52
CA SER A 3 -3.06 18.48 -22.80
C SER A 3 -3.17 18.98 -21.34
N GLU A 4 -2.34 19.96 -20.96
CA GLU A 4 -2.27 20.52 -19.60
C GLU A 4 -3.47 21.39 -19.11
N PRO A 5 -4.34 22.00 -19.96
CA PRO A 5 -5.34 22.93 -19.43
C PRO A 5 -6.58 22.25 -18.82
N LEU A 6 -6.83 20.97 -19.12
CA LEU A 6 -8.04 20.28 -18.63
C LEU A 6 -7.89 19.83 -17.17
N VAL A 7 -6.73 19.28 -16.81
CA VAL A 7 -6.47 18.74 -15.46
C VAL A 7 -6.34 19.86 -14.43
N SER A 8 -5.69 20.97 -14.81
CA SER A 8 -5.53 22.16 -13.96
C SER A 8 -6.88 22.83 -13.67
N ALA A 9 -7.79 22.89 -14.65
CA ALA A 9 -9.14 23.41 -14.45
C ALA A 9 -9.94 22.56 -13.45
N GLN A 10 -9.92 21.22 -13.59
CA GLN A 10 -10.63 20.32 -12.67
C GLN A 10 -10.06 20.35 -11.25
N LEU A 11 -8.75 20.50 -11.09
CA LEU A 11 -8.12 20.64 -9.78
C LEU A 11 -8.58 21.94 -9.09
N SER A 12 -8.66 23.04 -9.84
CA SER A 12 -9.14 24.32 -9.31
C SER A 12 -10.61 24.26 -8.86
N GLU A 13 -11.45 23.57 -9.63
CA GLU A 13 -12.86 23.35 -9.29
C GLU A 13 -13.01 22.44 -8.05
N GLY A 14 -12.16 21.41 -7.93
CA GLY A 14 -12.10 20.54 -6.76
C GLY A 14 -11.76 21.30 -5.48
N ILE A 15 -10.79 22.23 -5.53
CA ILE A 15 -10.43 23.10 -4.38
C ILE A 15 -11.60 24.01 -4.01
N ALA A 16 -12.33 24.56 -5.00
CA ALA A 16 -13.50 25.38 -4.75
C ALA A 16 -14.61 24.57 -4.05
N LYS A 17 -14.88 23.34 -4.51
CA LYS A 17 -15.83 22.43 -3.87
C LYS A 17 -15.40 22.05 -2.45
N LEU A 18 -14.12 21.77 -2.24
CA LEU A 18 -13.55 21.44 -0.92
C LEU A 18 -13.82 22.54 0.12
N LYS A 19 -13.69 23.82 -0.28
CA LYS A 19 -13.98 24.96 0.60
C LYS A 19 -15.46 25.11 0.96
N MET A 20 -16.38 24.52 0.18
CA MET A 20 -17.82 24.52 0.46
C MET A 20 -18.28 23.34 1.33
N LEU A 21 -17.43 22.32 1.53
CA LEU A 21 -17.75 21.18 2.38
C LEU A 21 -17.66 21.55 3.88
N PRO A 22 -18.44 20.88 4.74
CA PRO A 22 -18.30 20.97 6.19
C PRO A 22 -16.88 20.55 6.65
N GLN A 23 -16.41 21.11 7.76
CA GLN A 23 -15.06 20.87 8.28
C GLN A 23 -14.74 19.37 8.47
N GLU A 24 -15.71 18.58 8.93
CA GLU A 24 -15.56 17.13 9.09
C GLU A 24 -15.21 16.42 7.77
N LYS A 25 -15.87 16.82 6.68
CA LYS A 25 -15.62 16.24 5.34
C LYS A 25 -14.37 16.80 4.69
N GLN A 26 -13.92 17.99 5.08
CA GLN A 26 -12.62 18.51 4.63
C GLN A 26 -11.47 17.68 5.22
N LEU A 27 -11.58 17.24 6.47
CA LEU A 27 -10.60 16.35 7.09
C LEU A 27 -10.55 14.99 6.41
N GLU A 28 -11.71 14.41 6.06
CA GLU A 28 -11.80 13.14 5.32
C GLU A 28 -11.10 13.22 3.95
N VAL A 29 -11.21 14.37 3.26
CA VAL A 29 -10.50 14.59 1.99
C VAL A 29 -8.99 14.72 2.20
N LEU A 30 -8.55 15.37 3.26
CA LEU A 30 -7.11 15.47 3.59
C LEU A 30 -6.52 14.08 3.88
N ASP A 31 -7.21 13.28 4.70
CA ASP A 31 -6.82 11.90 4.99
C ASP A 31 -6.70 11.07 3.70
N PHE A 32 -7.68 11.21 2.80
CA PHE A 32 -7.64 10.53 1.51
C PHE A 32 -6.47 10.98 0.62
N ILE A 33 -6.10 12.26 0.65
CA ILE A 33 -4.92 12.77 -0.08
C ILE A 33 -3.64 12.17 0.50
N GLU A 34 -3.51 12.12 1.83
CA GLU A 34 -2.36 11.47 2.49
C GLU A 34 -2.27 9.98 2.13
N PHE A 35 -3.41 9.27 2.14
CA PHE A 35 -3.50 7.89 1.69
C PHE A 35 -3.02 7.72 0.24
N LEU A 36 -3.47 8.58 -0.68
CA LEU A 36 -3.05 8.53 -2.08
C LEU A 36 -1.54 8.78 -2.24
N GLN A 37 -0.98 9.74 -1.50
CA GLN A 37 0.47 10.01 -1.52
C GLN A 37 1.26 8.80 -1.00
N ALA A 38 0.83 8.19 0.11
CA ALA A 38 1.44 6.99 0.66
C ALA A 38 1.40 5.82 -0.34
N LYS A 39 0.25 5.62 -1.01
CA LYS A 39 0.06 4.57 -2.02
C LYS A 39 0.97 4.77 -3.23
N VAL A 40 1.14 6.00 -3.73
CA VAL A 40 2.07 6.29 -4.84
C VAL A 40 3.52 6.00 -4.43
N ASN A 41 3.90 6.36 -3.21
CA ASN A 41 5.23 6.07 -2.66
C ASN A 41 5.46 4.56 -2.45
N GLN A 42 4.42 3.80 -2.10
CA GLN A 42 4.47 2.33 -1.99
C GLN A 42 4.52 1.65 -3.36
N GLN A 43 3.79 2.14 -4.36
CA GLN A 43 3.85 1.60 -5.73
C GLN A 43 5.23 1.78 -6.37
N GLY A 44 5.96 2.84 -6.04
CA GLY A 44 7.37 3.01 -6.44
C GLY A 44 8.34 2.03 -5.76
N LYS A 45 7.98 1.45 -4.61
CA LYS A 45 8.77 0.44 -3.88
C LYS A 45 8.38 -1.00 -4.24
N ALA A 46 7.23 -1.19 -4.87
CA ALA A 46 6.79 -2.47 -5.43
C ALA A 46 7.44 -2.77 -6.80
N SER A 47 8.59 -2.15 -7.11
CA SER A 47 9.57 -2.80 -7.97
C SER A 47 10.07 -4.03 -7.22
N SER A 48 9.28 -5.10 -7.26
CA SER A 48 9.76 -6.42 -6.96
C SER A 48 11.04 -6.57 -7.77
N ASN A 49 12.19 -6.69 -7.11
CA ASN A 49 13.42 -7.17 -7.70
C ASN A 49 13.27 -8.66 -8.07
N TRP A 50 12.07 -9.04 -8.54
CA TRP A 50 11.70 -10.37 -8.93
C TRP A 50 12.41 -10.64 -10.24
N GLN A 51 13.52 -11.35 -10.11
CA GLN A 51 14.27 -11.90 -11.21
C GLN A 51 13.63 -13.25 -11.56
N PRO A 52 13.32 -13.53 -12.83
CA PRO A 52 12.87 -14.86 -13.23
C PRO A 52 13.88 -15.93 -12.76
N GLY A 53 13.42 -16.91 -11.99
CA GLY A 53 14.27 -17.99 -11.44
C GLY A 53 14.72 -17.82 -9.99
N ILE A 54 14.33 -16.74 -9.29
CA ILE A 54 14.54 -16.64 -7.85
C ILE A 54 13.64 -17.63 -7.10
N SER A 55 14.18 -18.40 -6.14
CA SER A 55 13.34 -19.26 -5.30
C SER A 55 12.55 -18.43 -4.29
N ALA A 56 11.49 -19.02 -3.74
CA ALA A 56 10.71 -18.40 -2.67
C ALA A 56 11.57 -18.06 -1.44
N LEU A 57 12.60 -18.88 -1.15
CA LEU A 57 13.52 -18.64 -0.03
C LEU A 57 14.37 -17.38 -0.28
N GLU A 58 14.98 -17.27 -1.46
CA GLU A 58 15.83 -16.13 -1.81
C GLU A 58 15.03 -14.83 -1.90
N ALA A 59 13.78 -14.90 -2.37
CA ALA A 59 12.88 -13.75 -2.40
C ALA A 59 12.45 -13.29 -0.98
N ALA A 60 12.38 -14.20 -0.02
CA ALA A 60 11.99 -13.92 1.36
C ALA A 60 13.19 -13.70 2.30
N GLY A 61 14.43 -13.63 1.78
CA GLY A 61 15.64 -13.55 2.59
C GLY A 61 15.64 -12.43 3.64
N ASP A 62 15.16 -11.24 3.28
CA ASP A 62 15.04 -10.09 4.19
C ASP A 62 13.95 -10.25 5.27
N LEU A 63 13.08 -11.25 5.11
CA LEU A 63 12.02 -11.59 6.07
C LEU A 63 12.43 -12.70 7.04
N VAL A 64 13.50 -13.45 6.74
CA VAL A 64 14.00 -14.50 7.62
C VAL A 64 14.58 -13.85 8.88
N GLY A 65 13.96 -14.12 10.03
CA GLY A 65 14.41 -13.62 11.33
C GLY A 65 14.03 -12.17 11.64
N CYS A 66 13.18 -11.51 10.84
CA CYS A 66 12.67 -10.18 11.15
C CYS A 66 11.54 -10.18 12.21
N VAL A 67 11.03 -11.36 12.55
CA VAL A 67 9.96 -11.55 13.53
C VAL A 67 10.47 -12.47 14.64
N GLU A 68 10.35 -12.02 15.88
CA GLU A 68 10.46 -12.90 17.06
C GLU A 68 9.17 -13.71 17.18
N GLY A 69 9.27 -15.01 16.99
CA GLY A 69 8.19 -15.97 17.14
C GLY A 69 8.47 -16.95 18.28
N PRO A 70 7.45 -17.70 18.73
CA PRO A 70 7.66 -18.80 19.67
C PRO A 70 8.63 -19.82 19.08
N GLU A 71 9.53 -20.34 19.90
CA GLU A 71 10.45 -21.42 19.53
C GLU A 71 9.69 -22.66 19.04
N ASP A 72 8.52 -22.89 19.62
CA ASP A 72 7.57 -23.92 19.22
C ASP A 72 6.48 -23.35 18.28
N LEU A 73 6.65 -23.63 17.00
CA LEU A 73 5.68 -23.29 15.96
C LEU A 73 4.41 -24.15 16.01
N SER A 74 4.35 -25.18 16.88
CA SER A 74 3.17 -26.01 17.11
C SER A 74 2.18 -25.41 18.11
N THR A 75 2.37 -24.15 18.51
CA THR A 75 1.49 -23.40 19.41
C THR A 75 0.04 -23.29 18.92
N ASN A 76 -0.23 -23.60 17.64
CA ASN A 76 -1.59 -23.69 17.11
C ASN A 76 -1.74 -24.78 16.04
N PRO A 77 -1.94 -26.06 16.44
CA PRO A 77 -2.00 -27.19 15.52
C PRO A 77 -3.25 -27.17 14.63
N GLU A 78 -4.34 -26.53 15.08
CA GLU A 78 -5.56 -26.34 14.28
C GLU A 78 -5.30 -25.46 13.04
N TYR A 79 -4.33 -24.54 13.11
CA TYR A 79 -3.96 -23.69 11.97
C TYR A 79 -3.16 -24.42 10.88
N MET A 80 -2.58 -25.59 11.19
CA MET A 80 -1.83 -26.39 10.23
C MET A 80 -2.67 -27.50 9.57
N GLN A 81 -3.96 -27.60 9.91
CA GLN A 81 -4.86 -28.57 9.29
C GLN A 81 -5.07 -28.25 7.80
N GLY A 82 -4.80 -29.23 6.93
CA GLY A 82 -4.97 -29.11 5.46
C GLY A 82 -3.77 -28.51 4.71
N PHE A 83 -2.64 -28.26 5.38
CA PHE A 83 -1.38 -27.91 4.72
C PHE A 83 -0.49 -29.15 4.56
N GLY A 84 0.06 -29.36 3.37
CA GLY A 84 1.03 -30.44 3.10
C GLY A 84 0.44 -31.80 2.74
N GLU A 85 -0.85 -31.87 2.39
CA GLU A 85 -1.52 -33.05 1.80
C GLU A 85 -1.27 -33.17 0.29
#